data_AF-A0A1F8L7U3-F1
#
_entry.id   AF-A0A1F8L7U3-F1
#
_cell.length_a   1.000
_cell.length_b   1.000
_cell.length_c   1.000
_cell.angle_alpha   90.00
_cell.angle_beta   90.00
_cell.angle_gamma   90.00
#
_symmetry.space_group_name_H-M   'P 1'
#
loop_
_entity.id
_entity.type
_entity.pdbx_description
1 polymer ?
#
loop_
_entity_poly.entity_id
_entity_poly.type
_entity_poly.pdbx_seq_one_letter_code
_entity_poly.pdbx_strand_id
1 'polypeptide(L)'
;MKSTRERILQTLLNNPKSTINDLANSVGINAISVRHHLNSMLADGLVTSEEERHGVGRPRLVYYLTDEGLERFPTRYFRLANRLLDQLKGALPASAIESLFSTMATELAEEHARQTKNMSFEEKLNFLKKLLAEEGFIVEWEKIGEDYHIREITCPYLQVGQEHPQVCLVDQTLISMVLSIPAQKISCVLSGDNHCTYVVPMSREVELVHE
;
A
#
# COMPACT_ATOMS: atom_id res chain seq x y z
N MET A 1 -19.82 12.62 -9.96
CA MET A 1 -19.81 12.01 -11.31
C MET A 1 -18.44 11.39 -11.52
N LYS A 2 -18.36 10.17 -12.06
CA LYS A 2 -17.06 9.55 -12.35
C LYS A 2 -16.35 10.29 -13.49
N SER A 3 -15.05 10.53 -13.34
CA SER A 3 -14.25 11.17 -14.41
C SER A 3 -14.18 10.29 -15.66
N THR A 4 -13.91 10.86 -16.85
CA THR A 4 -13.68 10.06 -18.07
C THR A 4 -12.56 9.05 -17.86
N ARG A 5 -11.53 9.44 -17.10
CA ARG A 5 -10.40 8.60 -16.69
C ARG A 5 -10.89 7.37 -15.90
N GLU A 6 -11.70 7.57 -14.87
CA GLU A 6 -12.31 6.47 -14.10
C GLU A 6 -13.22 5.56 -14.93
N ARG A 7 -13.98 6.14 -15.87
CA ARG A 7 -14.86 5.35 -16.76
C ARG A 7 -14.06 4.46 -17.72
N ILE A 8 -12.91 4.95 -18.22
CA ILE A 8 -12.00 4.15 -19.05
C ILE A 8 -11.39 3.01 -18.21
N LEU A 9 -10.85 3.30 -17.03
CA LEU A 9 -10.32 2.27 -16.14
C LEU A 9 -11.40 1.23 -15.77
N GLN A 10 -12.64 1.68 -15.50
CA GLN A 10 -13.76 0.79 -15.20
C GLN A 10 -14.13 -0.09 -16.39
N THR A 11 -14.02 0.43 -17.61
CA THR A 11 -14.25 -0.35 -18.83
C THR A 11 -13.17 -1.42 -18.98
N LEU A 12 -11.90 -1.08 -18.73
CA LEU A 12 -10.78 -2.03 -18.75
C LEU A 12 -10.89 -3.10 -17.67
N LEU A 13 -11.40 -2.75 -16.48
CA LEU A 13 -11.68 -3.71 -15.42
C LEU A 13 -12.72 -4.76 -15.85
N ASN A 14 -13.79 -4.31 -16.51
CA ASN A 14 -14.89 -5.18 -16.91
C ASN A 14 -14.59 -5.93 -18.23
N ASN A 15 -13.76 -5.34 -19.09
CA ASN A 15 -13.39 -5.87 -20.41
C ASN A 15 -11.87 -5.72 -20.60
N PRO A 16 -11.06 -6.62 -20.02
CA PRO A 16 -9.62 -6.64 -20.27
C PRO A 16 -9.32 -6.80 -21.76
N LYS A 17 -8.15 -6.33 -22.20
CA LYS A 17 -7.74 -6.37 -23.61
C LYS A 17 -8.69 -5.62 -24.55
N SER A 18 -9.14 -4.44 -24.13
CA SER A 18 -9.95 -3.56 -24.98
C SER A 18 -9.07 -2.71 -25.91
N THR A 19 -9.53 -2.48 -27.13
CA THR A 19 -8.90 -1.51 -28.05
C THR A 19 -9.32 -0.08 -27.72
N ILE A 20 -8.61 0.91 -28.29
CA ILE A 20 -9.03 2.33 -28.21
C ILE A 20 -10.48 2.54 -28.67
N ASN A 21 -10.90 1.82 -29.72
CA ASN A 21 -12.25 1.96 -30.27
C ASN A 21 -13.30 1.37 -29.32
N ASP A 22 -13.00 0.24 -28.69
CA ASP A 22 -13.90 -0.38 -27.69
C ASP A 22 -14.09 0.57 -26.49
N LEU A 23 -12.99 1.15 -26.02
CA LEU A 23 -13.01 2.14 -24.94
C LEU A 23 -13.78 3.40 -25.34
N ALA A 24 -13.53 3.95 -26.54
CA ALA A 24 -14.22 5.12 -27.07
C ALA A 24 -15.74 4.92 -27.12
N ASN A 25 -16.18 3.75 -27.61
CA ASN A 25 -17.58 3.38 -27.66
C ASN A 25 -18.19 3.24 -26.25
N SER A 26 -17.48 2.58 -25.32
CA SER A 26 -17.95 2.40 -23.94
C SER A 26 -18.10 3.72 -23.18
N VAL A 27 -17.14 4.64 -23.33
CA VAL A 27 -17.13 5.90 -22.58
C VAL A 27 -17.80 7.06 -23.32
N GLY A 28 -18.22 6.87 -24.56
CA GLY A 28 -18.98 7.85 -25.34
C GLY A 28 -18.15 9.08 -25.74
N ILE A 29 -16.87 8.90 -26.01
CA ILE A 29 -15.96 9.95 -26.49
C ILE A 29 -15.14 9.46 -27.67
N ASN A 30 -14.51 10.38 -28.41
CA ASN A 30 -13.73 10.00 -29.59
C ASN A 30 -12.41 9.27 -29.23
N ALA A 31 -11.87 8.53 -30.20
CA ALA A 31 -10.65 7.73 -30.05
C ALA A 31 -9.40 8.57 -29.72
N ILE A 32 -9.32 9.83 -30.17
CA ILE A 32 -8.17 10.71 -29.91
C ILE A 32 -8.16 11.09 -28.42
N SER A 33 -9.31 11.45 -27.86
CA SER A 33 -9.46 11.76 -26.44
C SER A 33 -9.17 10.54 -25.56
N VAL A 34 -9.60 9.34 -25.97
CA VAL A 34 -9.24 8.09 -25.27
C VAL A 34 -7.73 7.87 -25.31
N ARG A 35 -7.08 8.03 -26.47
CA ARG A 35 -5.62 7.88 -26.61
C ARG A 35 -4.87 8.84 -25.69
N HIS A 36 -5.32 10.09 -25.59
CA HIS A 36 -4.74 11.07 -24.66
C HIS A 36 -4.83 10.58 -23.20
N HIS A 37 -5.99 10.09 -22.77
CA HIS A 37 -6.15 9.54 -21.42
C HIS A 37 -5.31 8.28 -21.19
N LEU A 38 -5.25 7.36 -22.15
CA LEU A 38 -4.43 6.15 -22.05
C LEU A 38 -2.93 6.46 -21.97
N ASN A 39 -2.44 7.44 -22.73
CA ASN A 39 -1.03 7.84 -22.65
C ASN A 39 -0.67 8.37 -21.25
N SER A 40 -1.55 9.14 -20.61
CA SER A 40 -1.35 9.56 -19.23
C SER A 40 -1.41 8.37 -18.25
N MET A 41 -2.35 7.44 -18.43
CA MET A 41 -2.44 6.26 -17.56
C MET A 41 -1.27 5.29 -17.72
N LEU A 42 -0.71 5.16 -18.93
CA LEU A 42 0.50 4.40 -19.21
C LEU A 42 1.70 5.03 -18.51
N ALA A 43 1.83 6.36 -18.58
CA ALA A 43 2.87 7.09 -17.86
C ALA A 43 2.73 6.95 -16.33
N ASP A 44 1.49 6.93 -15.85
CA ASP A 44 1.16 6.76 -14.43
C ASP A 44 1.14 5.29 -13.98
N GLY A 45 1.59 4.33 -14.81
CA GLY A 45 1.70 2.92 -14.44
C GLY A 45 0.38 2.16 -14.27
N LEU A 46 -0.79 2.79 -14.47
CA LEU A 46 -2.12 2.19 -14.21
C LEU A 46 -2.63 1.25 -15.31
N VAL A 47 -2.11 1.41 -16.53
CA VAL A 47 -2.53 0.66 -17.71
C VAL A 47 -1.29 0.22 -18.45
N THR A 48 -1.35 -0.96 -19.05
CA THR A 48 -0.34 -1.44 -20.00
C THR A 48 -1.01 -1.88 -21.30
N SER A 49 -0.21 -2.21 -22.31
CA SER A 49 -0.70 -2.58 -23.63
C SER A 49 0.12 -3.69 -24.27
N GLU A 50 -0.53 -4.52 -25.08
CA GLU A 50 0.12 -5.58 -25.87
C GLU A 50 -0.40 -5.59 -27.31
N GLU A 51 0.45 -6.05 -28.23
CA GLU A 51 0.03 -6.32 -29.61
C GLU A 51 -0.71 -7.65 -29.68
N GLU A 52 -1.97 -7.60 -30.09
CA GLU A 52 -2.81 -8.76 -30.30
C GLU A 52 -2.98 -9.03 -31.80
N ARG A 53 -2.60 -10.24 -32.23
CA ARG A 53 -2.88 -10.71 -33.59
C ARG A 53 -4.34 -11.12 -33.70
N HIS A 54 -5.02 -10.56 -34.70
CA HIS A 54 -6.41 -10.93 -35.00
C HIS A 54 -6.58 -11.13 -36.50
N GLY A 55 -6.58 -12.39 -36.95
CA GLY A 55 -6.71 -12.75 -38.36
C GLY A 55 -5.52 -12.28 -39.21
N VAL A 56 -5.79 -11.96 -40.48
CA VAL A 56 -4.79 -11.49 -41.45
C VAL A 56 -4.71 -9.97 -41.40
N GLY A 57 -3.53 -9.41 -41.05
CA GLY A 57 -3.31 -7.97 -41.00
C GLY A 57 -2.27 -7.55 -39.96
N ARG A 58 -2.11 -6.24 -39.76
CA ARG A 58 -1.25 -5.68 -38.70
C ARG A 58 -1.89 -5.99 -37.33
N PRO A 59 -1.12 -6.46 -36.34
CA PRO A 59 -1.59 -6.61 -34.96
C PRO A 59 -2.25 -5.33 -34.44
N ARG A 60 -3.29 -5.47 -33.64
CA ARG A 60 -3.95 -4.34 -32.97
C ARG A 60 -3.37 -4.18 -31.57
N LEU A 61 -3.37 -2.96 -31.06
CA LEU A 61 -2.98 -2.71 -29.67
C LEU A 61 -4.21 -2.86 -28.77
N VAL A 62 -4.10 -3.73 -27.77
CA VAL A 62 -5.10 -3.90 -26.71
C VAL A 62 -4.54 -3.43 -25.39
N TYR A 63 -5.40 -2.89 -24.53
CA TYR A 63 -5.05 -2.29 -23.26
C TYR A 63 -5.67 -3.08 -22.11
N TYR A 64 -4.97 -3.12 -20.98
CA TYR A 64 -5.45 -3.76 -19.74
C TYR A 64 -4.84 -3.06 -18.52
N LEU A 65 -5.50 -3.23 -17.37
CA LEU A 65 -5.01 -2.68 -16.11
C LEU A 65 -3.74 -3.43 -15.67
N THR A 66 -2.78 -2.69 -15.14
CA THR A 66 -1.69 -3.25 -14.32
C THR A 66 -2.23 -3.62 -12.94
N ASP A 67 -1.39 -4.23 -12.10
CA ASP A 67 -1.74 -4.48 -10.69
C ASP A 67 -2.06 -3.15 -9.97
N GLU A 68 -1.24 -2.12 -10.17
CA GLU A 68 -1.50 -0.75 -9.66
C GLU A 68 -2.82 -0.16 -10.20
N GLY A 69 -3.16 -0.44 -11.46
CA GLY A 69 -4.43 -0.07 -12.06
C GLY A 69 -5.64 -0.77 -11.44
N LEU A 70 -5.50 -2.03 -11.05
CA LEU A 70 -6.54 -2.83 -10.41
C LEU A 70 -6.83 -2.35 -8.99
N GLU A 71 -5.80 -1.90 -8.26
CA GLU A 71 -5.93 -1.34 -6.89
C GLU A 71 -6.76 -0.05 -6.82
N ARG A 72 -6.97 0.64 -7.95
CA ARG A 72 -7.83 1.84 -8.04
C ARG A 72 -9.32 1.54 -7.84
N PHE A 73 -9.72 0.27 -7.84
CA PHE A 73 -11.10 -0.14 -7.62
C PHE A 73 -11.26 -0.76 -6.24
N PRO A 74 -12.33 -0.44 -5.48
CA PRO A 74 -12.68 -1.22 -4.30
C PRO A 74 -13.00 -2.64 -4.77
N THR A 75 -12.00 -3.51 -4.66
CA THR A 75 -12.07 -4.84 -5.24
C THR A 75 -13.08 -5.68 -4.47
N ARG A 76 -13.61 -6.73 -5.09
CA ARG A 76 -14.37 -7.74 -4.33
C ARG A 76 -13.52 -8.34 -3.21
N TYR A 77 -12.19 -8.30 -3.35
CA TYR A 77 -11.23 -8.72 -2.34
C TYR A 77 -11.24 -7.83 -1.10
N PHE A 78 -11.34 -6.50 -1.23
CA PHE A 78 -11.51 -5.61 -0.06
C PHE A 78 -12.76 -5.98 0.75
N ARG A 79 -13.90 -6.19 0.08
CA ARG A 79 -15.14 -6.64 0.74
C ARG A 79 -15.00 -8.03 1.38
N LEU A 80 -14.27 -8.93 0.74
CA LEU A 80 -14.01 -10.26 1.29
C LEU A 80 -13.09 -10.18 2.52
N ALA A 81 -12.06 -9.34 2.48
CA ALA A 81 -11.11 -9.14 3.58
C ALA A 81 -11.81 -8.59 4.83
N ASN A 82 -12.63 -7.53 4.72
CA ASN A 82 -13.37 -7.01 5.88
C ASN A 82 -14.34 -8.06 6.44
N ARG A 83 -15.07 -8.78 5.57
CA ARG A 83 -15.95 -9.88 6.01
C ARG A 83 -15.20 -10.98 6.75
N LEU A 84 -14.02 -11.33 6.27
CA LEU A 84 -13.18 -12.34 6.92
C LEU A 84 -12.70 -11.84 8.28
N LEU A 85 -12.21 -10.60 8.36
CA LEU A 85 -11.78 -9.98 9.62
C LEU A 85 -12.92 -9.85 10.63
N ASP A 86 -14.13 -9.52 10.17
CA ASP A 86 -15.34 -9.51 11.02
C ASP A 86 -15.64 -10.91 11.59
N GLN A 87 -15.57 -11.95 10.76
CA GLN A 87 -15.77 -13.33 11.24
C GLN A 87 -14.69 -13.75 12.23
N LEU A 88 -13.43 -13.43 11.97
CA LEU A 88 -12.32 -13.72 12.89
C LEU A 88 -12.51 -13.00 14.23
N LYS A 89 -12.87 -11.71 14.22
CA LYS A 89 -13.18 -10.93 15.44
C LYS A 89 -14.39 -11.48 16.19
N GLY A 90 -15.34 -12.10 15.50
CA GLY A 90 -16.47 -12.78 16.14
C GLY A 90 -16.12 -14.15 16.76
N ALA A 91 -15.06 -14.79 16.29
CA ALA A 91 -14.66 -16.14 16.71
C ALA A 91 -13.49 -16.16 17.71
N LEU A 92 -12.62 -15.14 17.71
CA LEU A 92 -11.38 -15.09 18.46
C LEU A 92 -11.33 -13.92 19.45
N PRO A 93 -10.59 -14.04 20.57
CA PRO A 93 -10.31 -12.92 21.46
C PRO A 93 -9.55 -11.79 20.74
N ALA A 94 -9.75 -10.54 21.17
CA ALA A 94 -9.08 -9.38 20.59
C ALA A 94 -7.55 -9.51 20.56
N SER A 95 -6.95 -10.03 21.64
CA SER A 95 -5.50 -10.26 21.72
C SER A 95 -4.98 -11.27 20.69
N ALA A 96 -5.80 -12.24 20.27
CA ALA A 96 -5.41 -13.18 19.23
C ALA A 96 -5.39 -12.51 17.84
N ILE A 97 -6.30 -11.56 17.60
CA ILE A 97 -6.32 -10.75 16.36
C ILE A 97 -5.12 -9.81 16.32
N GLU A 98 -4.80 -9.14 17.43
CA GLU A 98 -3.62 -8.29 17.53
C GLU A 98 -2.33 -9.09 17.33
N SER A 99 -2.23 -10.25 17.99
CA SER A 99 -1.09 -11.15 17.81
C SER A 99 -0.95 -11.62 16.36
N LEU A 100 -2.05 -11.87 15.64
CA LEU A 100 -1.98 -12.28 14.24
C LEU A 100 -1.26 -11.22 13.38
N PHE A 101 -1.66 -9.95 13.49
CA PHE A 101 -1.04 -8.86 12.74
C PHE A 101 0.42 -8.61 13.16
N SER A 102 0.71 -8.65 14.47
CA SER A 102 2.08 -8.51 14.95
C SER A 102 2.97 -9.67 14.49
N THR A 103 2.49 -10.91 14.53
CA THR A 103 3.24 -12.08 14.05
C THR A 103 3.55 -11.96 12.56
N MET A 104 2.58 -11.55 11.73
CA MET A 104 2.82 -11.33 10.29
C MET A 104 3.94 -10.30 10.06
N ALA A 105 3.93 -9.18 10.79
CA ALA A 105 4.98 -8.16 10.67
C ALA A 105 6.34 -8.62 11.22
N THR A 106 6.35 -9.42 12.29
CA THR A 106 7.57 -10.01 12.84
C THR A 106 8.20 -10.97 11.83
N GLU A 107 7.41 -11.86 11.23
CA GLU A 107 7.90 -12.80 10.20
C GLU A 107 8.51 -12.05 9.01
N LEU A 108 7.81 -11.01 8.52
CA LEU A 108 8.34 -10.15 7.46
C LEU A 108 9.66 -9.47 7.86
N ALA A 109 9.78 -8.95 9.08
CA ALA A 109 11.02 -8.36 9.56
C ALA A 109 12.17 -9.39 9.66
N GLU A 110 11.86 -10.62 10.07
CA GLU A 110 12.83 -11.71 10.26
C GLU A 110 13.43 -12.18 8.94
N GLU A 111 12.67 -12.19 7.85
CA GLU A 111 13.16 -12.48 6.49
C GLU A 111 14.34 -11.58 6.09
N HIS A 112 14.36 -10.34 6.61
CA HIS A 112 15.37 -9.34 6.34
C HIS A 112 16.40 -9.13 7.47
N ALA A 113 16.29 -9.84 8.60
CA ALA A 113 17.13 -9.62 9.77
C ALA A 113 18.63 -9.77 9.50
N ARG A 114 19.03 -10.66 8.57
CA ARG A 114 20.44 -10.81 8.18
C ARG A 114 21.00 -9.59 7.45
N GLN A 115 20.17 -8.93 6.64
CA GLN A 115 20.57 -7.77 5.84
C GLN A 115 20.75 -6.54 6.73
N THR A 116 19.90 -6.38 7.76
CA THR A 116 19.90 -5.20 8.65
C THR A 116 20.91 -5.29 9.79
N LYS A 117 21.52 -6.45 10.05
CA LYS A 117 22.40 -6.69 11.21
C LYS A 117 23.60 -5.75 11.31
N ASN A 118 24.22 -5.42 10.17
CA ASN A 118 25.45 -4.61 10.11
C ASN A 118 25.19 -3.18 9.61
N MET A 119 23.92 -2.78 9.50
CA MET A 119 23.54 -1.43 9.09
C MET A 119 23.58 -0.48 10.28
N SER A 120 24.07 0.74 10.05
CA SER A 120 23.84 1.88 10.93
C SER A 120 22.34 2.18 11.07
N PHE A 121 21.97 2.99 12.05
CA PHE A 121 20.56 3.30 12.28
C PHE A 121 19.88 3.98 11.08
N GLU A 122 20.56 4.94 10.45
CA GLU A 122 20.02 5.63 9.28
C GLU A 122 19.98 4.72 8.04
N GLU A 123 20.91 3.77 7.91
CA GLU A 123 20.81 2.72 6.90
C GLU A 123 19.61 1.80 7.15
N LYS A 124 19.32 1.45 8.41
CA LYS A 124 18.10 0.71 8.77
C LYS A 124 16.83 1.50 8.47
N LEU A 125 16.80 2.81 8.72
CA LEU A 125 15.66 3.68 8.35
C LEU A 125 15.43 3.73 6.84
N ASN A 126 16.50 3.84 6.05
CA ASN A 126 16.42 3.80 4.60
C ASN A 126 16.00 2.41 4.08
N PHE A 127 16.45 1.34 4.73
CA PHE A 127 16.00 -0.01 4.44
C PHE A 127 14.50 -0.19 4.77
N LEU A 128 14.07 0.24 5.96
CA LEU A 128 12.68 0.22 6.40
C LEU A 128 11.76 0.97 5.42
N LYS A 129 12.18 2.15 4.94
CA LYS A 129 11.45 2.90 3.92
C LYS A 129 11.24 2.09 2.64
N LYS A 130 12.23 1.31 2.20
CA LYS A 130 12.13 0.44 1.02
C LYS A 130 11.20 -0.74 1.27
N LEU A 131 11.35 -1.41 2.41
CA LEU A 131 10.51 -2.56 2.77
C LEU A 131 9.03 -2.16 2.90
N LEU A 132 8.74 -1.05 3.58
CA LEU A 132 7.38 -0.51 3.66
C LEU A 132 6.83 -0.10 2.28
N ALA A 133 7.69 0.36 1.37
CA ALA A 133 7.27 0.65 0.00
C ALA A 133 6.90 -0.62 -0.81
N GLU A 134 7.57 -1.75 -0.57
CA GLU A 134 7.19 -3.05 -1.14
C GLU A 134 5.80 -3.50 -0.66
N GLU A 135 5.43 -3.13 0.57
CA GLU A 135 4.10 -3.33 1.15
C GLU A 135 3.07 -2.26 0.73
N GLY A 136 3.45 -1.29 -0.11
CA GLY A 136 2.57 -0.25 -0.64
C GLY A 136 2.46 1.03 0.20
N PHE A 137 3.30 1.21 1.22
CA PHE A 137 3.38 2.46 1.97
C PHE A 137 4.24 3.51 1.26
N ILE A 138 3.93 4.79 1.50
CA ILE A 138 4.84 5.89 1.20
C ILE A 138 5.32 6.46 2.52
N VAL A 139 6.62 6.33 2.80
CA VAL A 139 7.21 6.69 4.09
C VAL A 139 8.35 7.67 3.91
N GLU A 140 8.39 8.68 4.78
CA GLU A 140 9.53 9.59 4.93
C GLU A 140 10.04 9.53 6.36
N TRP A 141 11.32 9.82 6.57
CA TRP A 141 11.86 9.98 7.92
C TRP A 141 12.73 11.23 8.00
N GLU A 142 12.75 11.84 9.18
CA GLU A 142 13.59 13.00 9.48
C GLU A 142 14.14 12.90 10.90
N LYS A 143 15.33 13.47 11.13
CA LYS A 143 15.89 13.61 12.47
C LYS A 143 15.50 14.96 13.04
N ILE A 144 14.84 14.98 14.19
CA ILE A 144 14.41 16.19 14.90
C ILE A 144 15.08 16.18 16.28
N GLY A 145 16.09 17.03 16.48
CA GLY A 145 16.92 16.96 17.68
C GLY A 145 17.68 15.63 17.72
N GLU A 146 17.47 14.83 18.76
CA GLU A 146 18.03 13.48 18.88
C GLU A 146 17.09 12.38 18.40
N ASP A 147 15.81 12.70 18.19
CA ASP A 147 14.80 11.69 17.88
C ASP A 147 14.58 11.55 16.38
N TYR A 148 14.21 10.34 15.96
CA TYR A 148 13.84 10.06 14.57
C TYR A 148 12.33 10.00 14.45
N HIS A 149 11.80 10.78 13.52
CA HIS A 149 10.39 10.81 13.17
C HIS A 149 10.18 10.09 11.85
N ILE A 150 9.30 9.10 11.85
CA ILE A 150 8.95 8.30 10.67
C ILE A 150 7.49 8.61 10.35
N ARG A 151 7.26 9.22 9.19
CA ARG A 151 5.95 9.68 8.74
C ARG A 151 5.47 8.84 7.57
N GLU A 152 4.32 8.20 7.76
CA GLU A 152 3.61 7.50 6.70
C GLU A 152 2.74 8.50 5.95
N ILE A 153 3.23 8.91 4.78
CA ILE A 153 2.53 9.81 3.87
C ILE A 153 1.28 9.12 3.30
N THR A 154 1.37 7.82 3.03
CA THR A 154 0.24 7.02 2.54
C THR A 154 0.32 5.63 3.15
N CYS A 155 -0.80 5.18 3.71
CA CYS A 155 -0.99 3.83 4.24
C CYS A 155 -1.90 3.04 3.28
N PRO A 156 -1.44 1.89 2.74
CA PRO A 156 -2.24 1.05 1.85
C PRO A 156 -3.42 0.41 2.58
N TYR A 157 -3.33 0.29 3.91
CA TYR A 157 -4.33 -0.35 4.76
C TYR A 157 -5.39 0.61 5.30
N LEU A 158 -5.36 1.91 4.93
CA LEU A 158 -6.25 2.94 5.48
C LEU A 158 -7.73 2.52 5.46
N GLN A 159 -8.22 2.01 4.33
CA GLN A 159 -9.62 1.62 4.20
C GLN A 159 -10.00 0.43 5.10
N VAL A 160 -9.08 -0.52 5.31
CA VAL A 160 -9.29 -1.64 6.24
C VAL A 160 -9.20 -1.14 7.69
N GLY A 161 -8.22 -0.29 7.99
CA GLY A 161 -7.95 0.24 9.32
C GLY A 161 -9.10 1.06 9.91
N GLN A 162 -9.95 1.66 9.07
CA GLN A 162 -11.17 2.36 9.51
C GLN A 162 -12.16 1.43 10.24
N GLU A 163 -12.28 0.18 9.81
CA GLU A 163 -13.17 -0.83 10.42
C GLU A 163 -12.40 -1.81 11.34
N HIS A 164 -11.11 -1.98 11.08
CA HIS A 164 -10.23 -2.95 11.73
C HIS A 164 -8.88 -2.30 12.13
N PRO A 165 -8.85 -1.43 13.15
CA PRO A 165 -7.64 -0.68 13.52
C PRO A 165 -6.48 -1.57 13.99
N GLN A 166 -6.73 -2.84 14.31
CA GLN A 166 -5.68 -3.83 14.63
C GLN A 166 -4.69 -4.03 13.48
N VAL A 167 -5.08 -3.76 12.23
CA VAL A 167 -4.17 -3.85 11.07
C VAL A 167 -2.99 -2.88 11.19
N CYS A 168 -3.16 -1.77 11.92
CA CYS A 168 -2.10 -0.78 12.16
C CYS A 168 -1.02 -1.24 13.15
N LEU A 169 -1.08 -2.50 13.60
CA LEU A 169 0.04 -3.16 14.27
C LEU A 169 1.08 -3.65 13.27
N VAL A 170 0.72 -3.85 11.99
CA VAL A 170 1.65 -4.36 10.98
C VAL A 170 2.84 -3.41 10.81
N ASP A 171 2.57 -2.16 10.49
CA ASP A 171 3.55 -1.10 10.34
C ASP A 171 4.28 -0.81 11.66
N GLN A 172 3.55 -0.66 12.77
CA GLN A 172 4.18 -0.38 14.06
C GLN A 172 5.16 -1.48 14.50
N THR A 173 4.76 -2.75 14.37
CA THR A 173 5.62 -3.89 14.70
C THR A 173 6.79 -3.97 13.72
N LEU A 174 6.57 -3.81 12.42
CA LEU A 174 7.64 -3.86 11.42
C LEU A 174 8.71 -2.78 11.66
N ILE A 175 8.30 -1.53 11.91
CA ILE A 175 9.18 -0.43 12.26
C ILE A 175 10.00 -0.80 13.51
N SER A 176 9.32 -1.28 14.56
CA SER A 176 9.97 -1.60 15.83
C SER A 176 10.99 -2.74 15.70
N MET A 177 10.67 -3.76 14.92
CA MET A 177 11.52 -4.93 14.70
C MET A 177 12.75 -4.59 13.86
N VAL A 178 12.57 -3.90 12.74
CA VAL A 178 13.69 -3.51 11.84
C VAL A 178 14.67 -2.59 12.56
N LEU A 179 14.17 -1.61 13.31
CA LEU A 179 15.00 -0.66 14.06
C LEU A 179 15.52 -1.23 15.38
N SER A 180 14.92 -2.32 15.86
CA SER A 180 15.22 -2.94 17.16
C SER A 180 14.97 -2.00 18.35
N ILE A 181 14.05 -1.05 18.19
CA ILE A 181 13.63 -0.08 19.21
C ILE A 181 12.11 0.07 19.12
N PRO A 182 11.36 0.07 20.23
CA PRO A 182 9.93 0.29 20.21
C PRO A 182 9.58 1.64 19.57
N ALA A 183 8.78 1.61 18.50
CA ALA A 183 8.28 2.81 17.85
C ALA A 183 7.01 3.31 18.54
N GLN A 184 6.99 4.59 18.93
CA GLN A 184 5.83 5.21 19.55
C GLN A 184 5.03 6.00 18.51
N LYS A 185 3.77 5.61 18.28
CA LYS A 185 2.84 6.36 17.43
C LYS A 185 2.39 7.64 18.15
N ILE A 186 2.63 8.80 17.56
CA ILE A 186 2.27 10.12 18.12
C ILE A 186 1.15 10.82 17.35
N SER A 187 0.91 10.43 16.10
CA SER A 187 -0.21 10.92 15.27
C SER A 187 -0.78 9.76 14.45
N CYS A 188 -2.07 9.82 14.12
CA CYS A 188 -2.75 8.76 13.38
C CYS A 188 -3.87 9.31 12.48
N VAL A 189 -3.86 8.91 11.21
CA VAL A 189 -4.91 9.28 10.25
C VAL A 189 -6.30 8.78 10.65
N LEU A 190 -6.38 7.64 11.37
CA LEU A 190 -7.65 7.14 11.90
C LEU A 190 -8.22 8.02 13.02
N SER A 191 -7.38 8.88 13.62
CA SER A 191 -7.78 9.87 14.63
C SER A 191 -8.01 11.27 14.04
N GLY A 192 -7.92 11.42 12.72
CA GLY A 192 -8.15 12.68 12.01
C GLY A 192 -6.89 13.50 11.68
N ASP A 193 -5.69 12.98 11.96
CA ASP A 193 -4.44 13.60 11.54
C ASP A 193 -4.20 13.46 10.04
N ASN A 194 -3.32 14.30 9.48
CA ASN A 194 -2.95 14.20 8.07
C ASN A 194 -2.11 12.94 7.76
N HIS A 195 -1.31 12.48 8.73
CA HIS A 195 -0.37 11.37 8.56
C HIS A 195 -0.21 10.59 9.87
N CYS A 196 0.09 9.29 9.77
CA CYS A 196 0.62 8.54 10.91
C CYS A 196 2.09 8.93 11.11
N THR A 197 2.49 9.21 12.34
CA THR A 197 3.88 9.53 12.68
C THR A 197 4.32 8.70 13.86
N TYR A 198 5.47 8.05 13.72
CA TYR A 198 6.16 7.31 14.75
C TYR A 198 7.42 8.06 15.20
N VAL A 199 7.69 8.02 16.49
CA VAL A 199 8.92 8.54 17.09
C VAL A 199 9.74 7.40 17.63
N VAL A 200 11.04 7.44 17.32
CA VAL A 200 12.06 6.55 17.88
C VAL A 200 13.07 7.40 18.64
N PRO A 201 13.04 7.38 19.99
CA PRO A 201 13.94 8.19 20.79
C PRO A 201 15.34 7.57 20.84
N MET A 202 16.38 8.38 20.61
CA MET A 202 17.78 7.93 20.73
C MET A 202 18.36 8.10 22.14
N SER A 203 17.67 8.84 23.01
CA SER A 203 18.20 9.36 24.27
C SER A 203 17.60 8.71 25.53
N ARG A 204 17.08 7.48 25.44
CA ARG A 204 16.75 6.69 26.62
C ARG A 204 17.65 5.46 26.69
N GLU A 205 18.74 5.60 27.46
CA GLU A 205 19.21 4.47 28.25
C GLU A 205 17.99 3.86 28.94
N VAL A 206 17.71 2.62 28.61
CA VAL A 206 16.79 1.80 29.38
C VAL A 206 17.42 1.71 30.76
N GLU A 207 16.92 2.49 31.72
CA GLU A 207 17.14 2.23 33.14
C GLU A 207 16.60 0.81 33.39
N LEU A 208 17.52 -0.15 33.35
CA LEU A 208 17.33 -1.48 33.90
C LEU A 208 17.06 -1.28 35.39
N VAL A 209 15.79 -1.24 35.77
CA VAL A 209 15.37 -1.31 37.16
C VAL A 209 15.77 -2.70 37.66
N HIS A 210 16.94 -2.76 38.27
CA HIS A 210 17.27 -3.78 39.25
C HIS A 210 16.63 -3.38 40.57
N GLU A 211 15.48 -3.98 40.89
CA GLU A 211 15.08 -4.30 42.26
C GLU A 211 14.48 -5.70 42.30
#